data_AF-A0A1I0C926-F1
#
_entry.id   AF-A0A1I0C926-F1
#
_cell.length_a   1.000
_cell.length_b   1.000
_cell.length_c   1.000
_cell.angle_alpha   90.00
_cell.angle_beta   90.00
_cell.angle_gamma   90.00
#
_symmetry.space_group_name_H-M   'P 1'
#
loop_
_entity.id
_entity.type
_entity.pdbx_description
1 polymer ?
#
loop_
_entity_poly.entity_id
_entity_poly.type
_entity_poly.pdbx_seq_one_letter_code
_entity_poly.pdbx_strand_id
1 'polypeptide(L)' 'MANPRPVLETSLRAKITHYMLQQQIIELVYRDSSGQVQVVHSRIRDLFTRPGGDFVALDKGVLLAVDHILIIDGHNLNGY' A
#
# COMPACT_ATOMS: atom_id res chain seq x y z
N MET A 1 13.08 21.15 -13.99
CA MET A 1 12.67 21.23 -12.58
C MET A 1 12.49 19.81 -12.08
N ALA A 2 13.49 19.27 -11.38
CA ALA A 2 13.47 17.90 -10.88
C ALA A 2 12.49 17.81 -9.71
N ASN A 3 11.42 17.04 -9.89
CA ASN A 3 10.43 16.77 -8.85
C ASN A 3 11.08 15.82 -7.83
N PRO A 4 11.25 16.18 -6.54
CA PRO A 4 11.85 15.29 -5.56
C PRO A 4 10.81 14.26 -5.10
N ARG A 5 10.52 13.26 -5.94
CA ARG A 5 9.72 12.06 -5.57
C ARG A 5 10.47 10.73 -5.42
N PRO A 6 11.81 10.57 -5.59
CA PRO A 6 12.40 9.24 -5.58
C PRO A 6 12.63 8.65 -4.17
N VAL A 7 12.82 9.49 -3.14
CA VAL A 7 13.21 8.98 -1.81
C VAL A 7 12.01 8.36 -1.06
N LEU A 8 10.85 8.98 -1.18
CA LEU A 8 9.58 8.52 -0.59
C LEU A 8 9.13 7.18 -1.18
N GLU A 9 9.21 7.03 -2.51
CA GLU A 9 8.97 5.76 -3.18
C GLU A 9 9.93 4.67 -2.68
N THR A 10 11.21 5.00 -2.47
CA THR A 10 12.20 4.01 -2.03
C THR A 10 11.92 3.52 -0.61
N SER A 11 11.60 4.41 0.33
CA SER A 11 11.31 4.04 1.72
C SER A 11 10.01 3.26 1.86
N LEU A 12 8.95 3.66 1.16
CA LEU A 12 7.68 2.94 1.17
C LEU A 12 7.83 1.56 0.52
N ARG A 13 8.52 1.47 -0.63
CA ARG A 13 8.80 0.18 -1.28
C ARG A 13 9.63 -0.72 -0.39
N ALA A 14 10.69 -0.22 0.24
CA ALA A 14 11.50 -1.02 1.16
C ALA A 14 10.67 -1.57 2.32
N LYS A 15 9.75 -0.77 2.88
CA LYS A 15 8.86 -1.19 3.95
C LYS A 15 7.85 -2.24 3.48
N ILE A 16 7.24 -2.04 2.31
CA ILE A 16 6.32 -3.02 1.70
C ILE A 16 7.06 -4.33 1.38
N THR A 17 8.25 -4.26 0.79
CA THR A 17 9.09 -5.43 0.53
C THR A 17 9.46 -6.16 1.81
N HIS A 18 9.72 -5.43 2.91
CA HIS A 18 9.95 -6.06 4.21
C HIS A 18 8.72 -6.86 4.67
N TYR A 19 7.52 -6.30 4.61
CA TYR A 19 6.29 -7.02 4.94
C TYR A 19 6.04 -8.24 4.05
N MET A 20 6.35 -8.14 2.75
CA MET A 20 6.27 -9.25 1.81
C MET A 20 7.21 -10.39 2.18
N LEU A 21 8.48 -10.07 2.48
CA LEU A 21 9.49 -11.06 2.87
C LEU A 21 9.14 -11.77 4.18
N GLN A 22 8.56 -11.03 5.14
CA GLN A 22 8.13 -11.59 6.43
C GLN A 22 6.83 -12.41 6.32
N GLN A 23 6.10 -12.33 5.20
CA GLN A 23 4.76 -12.87 5.04
C GLN A 23 3.84 -12.51 6.23
N GLN A 24 4.02 -11.30 6.76
CA GLN A 24 3.32 -10.87 7.95
C GLN A 24 1.91 -10.43 7.58
N ILE A 25 0.93 -10.79 8.41
CA ILE A 25 -0.42 -10.24 8.33
C ILE A 25 -0.34 -8.82 8.86
N ILE A 26 -0.65 -7.85 8.01
CA ILE A 26 -0.68 -6.44 8.37
C ILE A 26 -2.12 -5.91 8.32
N GLU A 27 -2.39 -4.88 9.10
CA GLU A 27 -3.63 -4.13 9.00
C GLU A 27 -3.53 -3.13 7.84
N LEU A 28 -4.49 -3.17 6.92
CA LEU A 28 -4.66 -2.14 5.91
C LEU A 28 -6.02 -1.47 6.11
N VAL A 29 -5.99 -0.15 6.16
CA VAL A 29 -7.18 0.69 6.14
C VAL A 29 -7.20 1.40 4.80
N TYR A 30 -8.26 1.21 4.02
CA TYR A 30 -8.40 1.84 2.71
C TYR A 30 -9.82 2.36 2.51
N ARG A 31 -9.99 3.27 1.55
CA ARG A 31 -11.30 3.75 1.12
C ARG A 31 -11.74 2.96 -0.12
N ASP A 32 -12.91 2.34 -0.06
CA ASP A 32 -13.50 1.65 -1.22
C ASP A 32 -14.08 2.64 -2.24
N SER A 33 -14.54 2.13 -3.38
CA SER A 33 -15.14 2.94 -4.45
C SER A 33 -16.46 3.62 -4.05
N SER A 34 -17.10 3.18 -2.96
CA SER A 34 -18.29 3.82 -2.39
C SER A 34 -17.92 4.92 -1.39
N GLY A 35 -16.63 5.17 -1.18
CA GLY A 35 -16.12 6.14 -0.23
C GLY A 35 -16.11 5.65 1.22
N GLN A 36 -16.46 4.38 1.46
CA GLN A 36 -16.46 3.81 2.81
C GLN A 36 -15.06 3.36 3.19
N VAL A 37 -14.73 3.51 4.48
CA VAL A 37 -13.46 3.06 5.02
C VAL A 37 -13.59 1.58 5.38
N GLN A 38 -12.72 0.77 4.79
CA GLN A 38 -12.62 -0.66 5.03
C GLN A 38 -11.31 -0.97 5.75
N VAL A 39 -11.36 -1.94 6.66
CA VAL A 39 -10.20 -2.46 7.38
C VAL A 39 -10.03 -3.93 7.02
N VAL A 40 -8.84 -4.30 6.56
CA VAL A 40 -8.51 -5.69 6.25
C VAL A 40 -7.20 -6.10 6.88
N HIS A 41 -7.17 -7.30 7.45
CA HIS A 41 -5.94 -7.95 7.86
C HIS A 41 -5.56 -8.98 6.80
N SER A 42 -4.48 -8.70 6.07
CA SER A 42 -3.99 -9.55 4.99
C SER A 42 -2.48 -9.41 4.81
N ARG A 43 -1.90 -10.35 4.07
CA ARG A 43 -0.49 -10.31 3.67
C ARG A 43 -0.35 -9.59 2.34
N ILE A 44 0.64 -8.71 2.22
CA ILE A 44 1.03 -8.17 0.91
C ILE A 44 1.77 -9.26 0.14
N ARG A 45 1.27 -9.59 -1.05
CA ARG A 45 1.89 -10.56 -1.96
C ARG A 45 2.67 -9.92 -3.10
N ASP A 46 2.24 -8.75 -3.55
CA ASP A 46 2.94 -8.04 -4.61
C ASP A 46 2.65 -6.53 -4.54
N LEU A 47 3.58 -5.74 -5.09
CA LEU A 47 3.45 -4.30 -5.29
C LEU A 47 3.90 -3.98 -6.71
N PHE A 48 3.00 -3.42 -7.51
CA PHE A 48 3.30 -3.07 -8.89
C PHE A 48 2.73 -1.72 -9.29
N THR A 49 3.49 -1.03 -10.11
CA THR A 49 3.11 0.25 -10.71
C THR A 49 2.49 -0.01 -12.07
N ARG A 50 1.29 0.54 -12.31
CA ARG A 50 0.60 0.48 -13.60
C ARG A 50 0.26 1.90 -14.07
N PRO A 51 -0.06 2.08 -15.36
CA PRO A 51 -0.66 3.33 -15.83
C PRO A 51 -1.92 3.62 -15.00
N GLY A 52 -1.89 4.68 -14.21
CA GLY A 52 -2.97 5.03 -13.26
C GLY A 52 -2.57 4.97 -11.78
N GLY A 53 -1.38 4.47 -11.43
CA GLY A 53 -0.84 4.54 -10.07
C GLY A 53 -0.18 3.25 -9.58
N ASP A 54 0.12 3.22 -8.29
CA ASP A 54 0.67 2.03 -7.61
C ASP A 54 -0.45 1.17 -7.04
N PHE A 55 -0.26 -0.15 -7.12
CA PHE A 55 -1.23 -1.14 -6.67
C PHE A 55 -0.58 -2.23 -5.82
N VAL A 56 -1.26 -2.62 -4.75
CA VAL A 56 -0.86 -3.67 -3.80
C VAL A 56 -1.79 -4.86 -3.98
N ALA A 57 -1.21 -6.03 -4.25
CA ALA A 57 -1.93 -7.29 -4.28
C ALA A 57 -1.83 -7.98 -2.92
N LEU A 58 -2.98 -8.37 -2.37
CA LEU A 58 -3.09 -9.10 -1.11
C LEU A 58 -3.27 -10.61 -1.35
N ASP A 59 -2.94 -11.42 -0.35
CA ASP A 59 -3.03 -12.89 -0.41
C ASP A 59 -4.44 -13.44 -0.71
N LYS A 60 -5.49 -12.71 -0.31
CA LYS A 60 -6.90 -13.03 -0.60
C LYS A 60 -7.35 -12.71 -2.03
N GLY A 61 -6.43 -12.39 -2.94
CA GLY A 61 -6.75 -11.99 -4.31
C GLY A 61 -7.34 -10.58 -4.44
N VAL A 62 -7.25 -9.79 -3.36
CA VAL A 62 -7.71 -8.40 -3.34
C VAL A 62 -6.61 -7.51 -3.92
N LEU A 63 -6.98 -6.65 -4.85
CA LEU A 63 -6.08 -5.65 -5.43
C LEU A 63 -6.51 -4.25 -4.96
N LEU A 64 -5.60 -3.51 -4.34
CA LEU A 64 -5.87 -2.17 -3.81
C LEU A 64 -4.95 -1.14 -4.46
N ALA A 65 -5.51 -0.02 -4.90
CA ALA A 65 -4.72 1.14 -5.31
C ALA A 65 -4.10 1.77 -4.05
N VAL A 66 -2.80 2.05 -4.09
CA VAL A 66 -2.06 2.69 -2.98
C VAL A 66 -2.66 4.05 -2.63
N ASP A 67 -3.13 4.79 -3.63
CA ASP A 67 -3.79 6.09 -3.47
C ASP A 67 -5.06 6.02 -2.60
N HIS A 68 -5.70 4.85 -2.54
CA HIS A 68 -6.88 4.61 -1.70
C HIS A 68 -6.53 4.09 -0.30
N ILE A 69 -5.28 3.67 -0.08
CA ILE A 69 -4.83 3.17 1.22
C ILE A 69 -4.54 4.36 2.13
N LEU A 70 -5.19 4.39 3.28
CA LEU A 70 -5.06 5.43 4.28
C LEU A 70 -3.98 5.07 5.30
N ILE A 71 -3.98 3.81 5.75
CA ILE A 71 -3.11 3.32 6.82
C ILE A 71 -2.59 1.92 6.45
N ILE A 72 -1.30 1.70 6.68
CA ILE A 72 -0.63 0.39 6.61
C ILE A 72 0.03 0.13 7.97
N ASP A 73 -0.36 -0.94 8.65
CA ASP A 73 0.24 -1.40 9.91
C ASP A 73 0.29 -0.29 10.98
N GLY A 74 -0.81 0.46 11.10
CA GLY A 74 -0.91 1.62 12.00
C GLY A 74 -0.19 2.90 11.54
N HIS A 75 0.52 2.87 10.41
CA HIS A 75 1.17 4.05 9.83
C HIS A 75 0.34 4.68 8.71
N ASN A 76 0.11 5.99 8.79
CA ASN A 76 -0.61 6.74 7.77
C ASN A 76 0.28 6.98 6.54
N LEU A 77 -0.26 6.71 5.34
CA LEU A 77 0.45 6.94 4.08
C LEU A 77 0.45 8.41 3.64
N ASN A 78 -0.58 9.20 4.01
CA ASN A 78 -0.65 10.63 3.70
C ASN A 78 0.30 11.49 4.54
N GLY A 79 1.09 10.89 5.43
CA GLY A 79 2.07 11.58 6.28
C GLY A 79 3.49 11.68 5.68
N TYR A 80 3.67 11.25 4.43
CA TYR A 80 4.98 11.12 3.76
C TYR A 80 5.08 12.04 2.53
#